data_AF-A0A7K2P5J2-F1
#
_entry.id   AF-A0A7K2P5J2-F1
#
_cell.length_a   1.000
_cell.length_b   1.000
_cell.length_c   1.000
_cell.angle_alpha   90.00
_cell.angle_beta   90.00
_cell.angle_gamma   90.00
#
_symmetry.space_group_name_H-M   'P 1'
#
loop_
_entity.id
_entity.type
_entity.pdbx_description
1 polymer ?
#
loop_
_entity_poly.entity_id
_entity_poly.type
_entity_poly.pdbx_seq_one_letter_code
_entity_poly.pdbx_strand_id
1 'polypeptide(L)' 'MSAGGEARARLQQMRDKAQELKAASERTSDPDERKRLQEKARRLQSQSEEESMERGGDIYPSE' A
#
# COMPACT_ATOMS: atom_id res chain seq x y z
N MET A 1 9.78 15.08 -16.75
CA MET A 1 9.64 14.10 -15.65
C MET A 1 8.47 13.21 -16.00
N SER A 2 8.65 11.88 -16.09
CA SER A 2 7.68 10.97 -16.70
C SER A 2 6.59 10.55 -15.71
N ALA A 3 5.32 10.55 -16.14
CA ALA A 3 4.15 10.17 -15.35
C ALA A 3 4.24 8.76 -14.71
N GLY A 4 5.04 7.85 -15.30
CA GLY A 4 5.30 6.52 -14.72
C GLY A 4 6.14 6.55 -13.43
N GLY A 5 7.01 7.55 -13.25
CA GLY A 5 7.82 7.72 -12.04
C GLY A 5 6.98 8.18 -10.84
N GLU A 6 6.02 9.07 -11.07
CA GLU A 6 5.11 9.56 -10.04
C GLU A 6 4.10 8.50 -9.58
N ALA A 7 3.61 7.67 -10.52
CA ALA A 7 2.76 6.53 -10.20
C ALA A 7 3.51 5.51 -9.32
N ARG A 8 4.75 5.15 -9.71
CA ARG A 8 5.59 4.25 -8.91
C ARG A 8 5.92 4.82 -7.53
N ALA A 9 6.17 6.13 -7.43
CA ALA A 9 6.40 6.80 -6.16
C ALA A 9 5.18 6.76 -5.23
N ARG A 10 3.95 6.96 -5.76
CA ARG A 10 2.71 6.79 -4.98
C ARG A 10 2.51 5.36 -4.51
N LEU A 11 2.68 4.38 -5.40
CA LEU A 11 2.56 2.96 -5.05
C LEU A 11 3.55 2.58 -3.95
N GLN A 12 4.78 3.10 -4.03
CA GLN A 12 5.79 2.91 -2.99
C GLN A 12 5.37 3.56 -1.66
N GLN A 13 4.88 4.81 -1.68
CA GLN A 13 4.36 5.47 -0.48
C GLN A 13 3.20 4.71 0.18
N MET A 14 2.29 4.13 -0.62
CA MET A 14 1.18 3.34 -0.09
C MET A 14 1.66 2.05 0.56
N ARG A 15 2.64 1.37 -0.05
CA ARG A 15 3.29 0.18 0.52
C ARG A 15 4.03 0.49 1.82
N ASP A 16 4.78 1.58 1.85
CA ASP A 16 5.52 2.02 3.04
C ASP A 16 4.55 2.34 4.18
N LYS A 17 3.44 3.03 3.89
CA LYS A 17 2.39 3.32 4.88
C LYS A 17 1.70 2.07 5.41
N ALA A 18 1.48 1.07 4.56
CA ALA A 18 0.93 -0.22 4.99
C ALA A 18 1.90 -0.97 5.93
N GLN A 19 3.20 -0.93 5.64
CA GLN A 19 4.25 -1.49 6.51
C GLN A 19 4.28 -0.78 7.87
N GLU A 20 4.20 0.55 7.87
CA GLU A 20 4.18 1.35 9.10
C GLU A 20 2.95 1.01 9.97
N LEU A 21 1.76 0.90 9.37
CA LEU A 21 0.54 0.49 10.07
C LEU A 21 0.65 -0.93 10.63
N LYS A 22 1.28 -1.85 9.89
CA LYS A 22 1.54 -3.21 10.39
C LYS A 22 2.52 -3.19 11.57
N ALA A 23 3.61 -2.45 11.48
CA ALA A 23 4.56 -2.29 12.58
C ALA A 23 3.91 -1.63 13.81
N ALA A 24 3.06 -0.62 13.61
CA ALA A 24 2.26 -0.03 14.69
C ALA A 24 1.31 -1.06 15.32
N SER A 25 0.69 -1.92 14.52
CA SER A 25 -0.18 -3.01 15.00
C SER A 25 0.58 -4.05 15.83
N GLU A 26 1.87 -4.26 15.57
CA GLU A 26 2.71 -5.17 16.34
C GLU A 26 3.20 -4.57 17.66
N ARG A 27 3.26 -3.23 17.71
CA ARG A 27 3.66 -2.48 18.92
C ARG A 27 2.49 -2.14 19.84
N THR A 28 1.26 -2.08 19.31
CA THR A 28 0.09 -1.87 20.15
C THR A 28 -0.26 -3.15 20.92
N SER A 29 -0.61 -2.97 22.19
CA SER A 29 -1.05 -4.05 23.08
C SER A 29 -2.58 -4.18 23.11
N ASP A 30 -3.29 -3.22 22.51
CA ASP A 30 -4.74 -3.24 22.41
C ASP A 30 -5.17 -4.14 21.23
N PRO A 31 -5.96 -5.20 21.48
CA PRO A 31 -6.40 -6.12 20.43
C PRO A 31 -7.34 -5.47 19.40
N ASP A 32 -8.18 -4.51 19.81
CA ASP A 32 -9.08 -3.78 18.92
C ASP A 32 -8.29 -2.79 18.05
N GLU A 33 -7.33 -2.09 18.64
CA GLU A 33 -6.46 -1.18 17.90
C GLU A 33 -5.56 -1.93 16.92
N ARG A 34 -5.00 -3.06 17.35
CA ARG A 34 -4.20 -3.96 16.50
C ARG A 34 -5.00 -4.41 15.28
N LYS A 35 -6.25 -4.84 15.49
CA LYS A 35 -7.13 -5.27 14.40
C LYS A 35 -7.43 -4.14 13.42
N ARG A 36 -7.75 -2.94 13.93
CA ARG A 36 -7.97 -1.75 13.08
C ARG A 36 -6.74 -1.38 12.26
N LEU A 37 -5.55 -1.43 12.85
CA LEU A 37 -4.29 -1.12 12.17
C LEU A 37 -3.96 -2.17 11.09
N GLN A 38 -4.16 -3.45 11.38
CA GLN A 38 -4.03 -4.52 10.38
C GLN A 38 -5.02 -4.38 9.23
N GLU A 39 -6.28 -4.08 9.51
CA GLU A 39 -7.30 -3.86 8.48
C GLU A 39 -6.96 -2.66 7.61
N LYS A 40 -6.49 -1.55 8.19
CA LYS A 40 -6.02 -0.39 7.43
C LYS A 40 -4.81 -0.73 6.56
N ALA A 41 -3.85 -1.49 7.08
CA ALA A 41 -2.68 -1.92 6.32
C ALA A 41 -3.07 -2.79 5.11
N ARG A 42 -3.96 -3.78 5.31
CA ARG A 42 -4.49 -4.61 4.22
C ARG A 42 -5.24 -3.78 3.18
N ARG A 43 -6.08 -2.84 3.63
CA ARG A 43 -6.82 -1.97 2.71
C ARG A 43 -5.88 -1.11 1.86
N LEU A 44 -4.83 -0.55 2.46
CA LEU A 44 -3.81 0.22 1.74
C LEU A 44 -3.04 -0.64 0.71
N GLN A 45 -2.72 -1.89 1.03
CA GLN A 45 -2.13 -2.82 0.06
C GLN A 45 -3.08 -3.12 -1.09
N SER A 46 -4.34 -3.47 -0.79
CA SER A 46 -5.36 -3.76 -1.82
C SER A 46 -5.58 -2.56 -2.74
N GLN A 47 -5.67 -1.35 -2.18
CA GLN A 47 -5.79 -0.12 -2.97
C GLN A 47 -4.56 0.16 -3.81
N SER A 48 -3.35 -0.15 -3.30
CA SER A 48 -2.13 -0.05 -4.10
C SER A 48 -2.11 -1.05 -5.24
N GLU A 49 -2.62 -2.26 -5.05
CA GLU A 49 -2.71 -3.28 -6.10
C GLU A 49 -3.78 -2.91 -7.14
N GLU A 50 -4.93 -2.42 -6.71
CA GLU A 50 -6.00 -1.92 -7.58
C GLU A 50 -5.54 -0.69 -8.38
N GLU A 51 -4.92 0.31 -7.75
CA GLU A 51 -4.35 1.46 -8.47
C GLU A 51 -3.21 1.04 -9.41
N SER A 52 -2.43 0.02 -9.02
CA SER A 52 -1.39 -0.55 -9.87
C SER A 52 -1.95 -1.37 -11.02
N MET A 53 -3.13 -1.99 -10.91
CA MET A 53 -3.79 -2.72 -12.00
C MET A 53 -4.54 -1.76 -12.93
N GLU A 54 -5.24 -0.77 -12.37
CA GLU A 54 -6.01 0.22 -13.12
C GLU A 54 -5.10 1.20 -13.89
N ARG A 55 -3.93 1.57 -13.35
CA ARG A 55 -2.90 2.32 -14.09
C ARG A 55 -1.86 1.44 -14.78
N GLY A 56 -1.63 0.22 -14.30
CA GLY A 56 -0.65 -0.70 -14.86
C GLY A 56 -1.15 -1.47 -16.07
N GLY A 57 -2.44 -1.41 -16.39
CA GLY A 57 -2.96 -1.80 -17.71
C GLY A 57 -2.29 -1.05 -18.87
N ASP A 58 -1.58 0.05 -18.60
CA ASP A 58 -0.78 0.81 -19.58
C ASP A 58 0.73 0.88 -19.23
N ILE A 59 1.19 0.29 -18.11
CA ILE A 59 2.60 0.39 -17.64
C ILE A 59 3.14 -0.93 -17.03
N TYR A 60 2.71 -2.09 -17.53
CA TYR A 60 3.46 -3.33 -17.35
C TYR A 60 3.86 -3.90 -18.72
N PRO A 61 5.10 -3.69 -19.19
CA PRO A 61 5.78 -4.74 -19.92
C PRO A 61 6.02 -5.84 -18.89
N SER A 62 5.26 -6.92 -18.98
CA SER A 62 5.61 -8.19 -18.36
C SER A 62 6.91 -8.64 -19.00
N GLU A 63 8.03 -8.58 -18.26
CA GLU A 63 9.19 -9.43 -18.54
C GLU A 63 9.07 -10.74 -17.76
#